data_AF-A0A259PEE6-F1
#
_entry.id   AF-A0A259PEE6-F1
#
_cell.length_a   1.000
_cell.length_b   1.000
_cell.length_c   1.000
_cell.angle_alpha   90.00
_cell.angle_beta   90.00
_cell.angle_gamma   90.00
#
_symmetry.space_group_name_H-M   'P 1'
#
loop_
_entity.id
_entity.type
_entity.pdbx_description
1 polymer ?
#
loop_
_entity_poly.entity_id
_entity_poly.type
_entity_poly.pdbx_seq_one_letter_code
_entity_poly.pdbx_strand_id
1 'polypeptide(L)' 'ASWELASRVRDANVLWSGRTDGPHTDVLPHDRTALSGVARVMGYPAGSGAAFEEEYLRAARRARAVVERVFYG' A
#
# COMPACT_ATOMS: atom_id res chain seq x y z
N ALA A 1 2.50 13.35 -2.01
CA ALA A 1 1.85 12.37 -2.90
C ALA A 1 1.44 11.08 -2.13
N SER A 2 0.56 11.16 -1.11
CA SER A 2 0.06 9.95 -0.44
C SER A 2 -1.08 9.28 -1.22
N TRP A 3 -1.90 10.08 -1.92
CA TRP A 3 -2.99 9.61 -2.76
C TRP A 3 -2.49 8.71 -3.90
N GLU A 4 -1.55 9.20 -4.70
CA GLU A 4 -0.98 8.45 -5.82
C GLU A 4 -0.33 7.13 -5.38
N LEU A 5 0.38 7.13 -4.23
CA LEU A 5 0.95 5.91 -3.69
C LEU A 5 -0.15 4.91 -3.33
N ALA A 6 -1.19 5.34 -2.63
CA ALA A 6 -2.31 4.46 -2.25
C ALA A 6 -3.04 3.90 -3.48
N SER A 7 -3.30 4.74 -4.50
CA SER A 7 -3.90 4.29 -5.76
C SER A 7 -3.05 3.23 -6.46
N ARG A 8 -1.74 3.46 -6.57
CA ARG A 8 -0.83 2.48 -7.18
C ARG A 8 -0.73 1.18 -6.39
N VAL A 9 -0.79 1.23 -5.05
CA VAL A 9 -0.83 0.03 -4.21
C VAL A 9 -2.12 -0.77 -4.44
N ARG A 10 -3.28 -0.10 -4.57
CA ARG A 10 -4.54 -0.76 -4.93
C ARG A 10 -4.43 -1.46 -6.29
N ASP A 11 -3.87 -0.79 -7.30
CA ASP A 11 -3.64 -1.39 -8.62
C ASP A 11 -2.68 -2.58 -8.54
N ALA A 12 -1.61 -2.47 -7.76
CA ALA A 12 -0.65 -3.56 -7.55
C ALA A 12 -1.27 -4.76 -6.82
N ASN A 13 -2.19 -4.54 -5.87
CA ASN A 13 -2.96 -5.60 -5.24
C ASN A 13 -3.82 -6.36 -6.26
N VAL A 14 -4.48 -5.65 -7.18
CA VAL A 14 -5.26 -6.25 -8.27
C VAL A 14 -4.35 -7.07 -9.19
N LEU A 15 -3.26 -6.48 -9.65
CA LEU A 15 -2.30 -7.12 -10.56
C LEU A 15 -1.66 -8.37 -9.96
N TRP A 16 -1.32 -8.35 -8.66
CA TRP A 16 -0.74 -9.50 -7.97
C TRP A 16 -1.78 -10.59 -7.70
N SER A 17 -2.96 -10.20 -7.20
CA SER A 17 -3.94 -11.17 -6.70
C SER A 17 -4.87 -11.74 -7.78
N GLY A 18 -4.98 -11.07 -8.94
CA GLY A 18 -5.96 -11.36 -9.98
C GLY A 18 -7.41 -11.07 -9.58
N ARG A 19 -7.62 -10.49 -8.39
CA ARG A 19 -8.96 -10.14 -7.87
C ARG A 19 -9.21 -8.65 -8.09
N THR A 20 -10.36 -8.34 -8.65
CA THR A 20 -10.76 -6.94 -8.95
C THR A 20 -11.67 -6.34 -7.89
N ASP A 21 -12.14 -7.14 -6.94
CA ASP A 21 -13.10 -6.75 -5.92
C ASP A 21 -12.76 -7.32 -4.53
N GLY A 22 -13.49 -6.83 -3.54
CA GLY A 22 -13.36 -7.25 -2.15
C GLY A 22 -12.16 -6.63 -1.42
N PRO A 23 -12.01 -6.97 -0.12
CA PRO A 23 -11.07 -6.34 0.79
C PRO A 23 -9.60 -6.55 0.40
N HIS A 24 -9.31 -7.56 -0.42
CA HIS A 24 -7.96 -7.82 -0.92
C HIS A 24 -7.43 -6.73 -1.86
N THR A 25 -8.31 -5.97 -2.51
CA THR A 25 -7.89 -4.85 -3.35
C THR A 25 -7.55 -3.62 -2.51
N ASP A 26 -8.24 -3.45 -1.39
CA ASP A 26 -8.23 -2.23 -0.57
C ASP A 26 -7.35 -2.30 0.69
N VAL A 27 -6.83 -3.48 1.00
CA VAL A 27 -6.01 -3.71 2.19
C VAL A 27 -4.62 -4.15 1.76
N LEU A 28 -3.59 -3.55 2.35
CA LEU A 28 -2.22 -4.01 2.16
C LEU A 28 -2.08 -5.44 2.72
N PRO A 29 -1.59 -6.41 1.93
CA PRO A 29 -1.39 -7.77 2.40
C PRO A 29 -0.39 -7.81 3.56
N HIS A 30 -0.69 -8.59 4.59
CA HIS A 30 0.20 -8.79 5.75
C HIS A 30 1.05 -10.05 5.61
N ASP A 31 0.67 -11.00 4.74
CA ASP A 31 1.50 -12.17 4.49
C ASP A 31 2.74 -11.79 3.68
N ARG A 32 3.89 -12.34 4.07
CA ARG A 32 5.19 -11.98 3.48
C ARG A 32 5.28 -12.23 1.99
N THR A 33 4.61 -13.28 1.49
CA THR A 33 4.67 -13.68 0.09
C THR A 33 3.93 -12.68 -0.78
N ALA A 34 2.68 -12.35 -0.43
CA ALA A 34 1.91 -11.36 -1.16
C ALA A 34 2.48 -9.97 -1.02
N LEU A 35 2.95 -9.57 0.17
CA LEU A 35 3.59 -8.28 0.35
C LEU A 35 4.85 -8.15 -0.52
N SER A 36 5.66 -9.21 -0.62
CA SER A 36 6.81 -9.25 -1.53
C SER A 36 6.37 -9.19 -3.00
N GLY A 37 5.31 -9.89 -3.38
CA GLY A 37 4.75 -9.87 -4.73
C GLY A 37 4.25 -8.48 -5.14
N VAL A 38 3.48 -7.82 -4.29
CA VAL A 38 3.01 -6.44 -4.51
C VAL A 38 4.18 -5.46 -4.59
N ALA A 39 5.19 -5.60 -3.73
CA ALA A 39 6.41 -4.78 -3.81
C ALA A 39 7.12 -4.95 -5.16
N ARG A 40 7.19 -6.18 -5.70
CA ARG A 40 7.76 -6.45 -7.03
C ARG A 40 6.96 -5.78 -8.15
N VAL A 41 5.63 -5.84 -8.10
CA VAL A 41 4.75 -5.13 -9.06
C VAL A 41 4.96 -3.63 -9.01
N MET A 42 5.18 -3.08 -7.81
CA MET A 42 5.50 -1.67 -7.59
C MET A 42 6.92 -1.26 -8.03
N GLY A 43 7.73 -2.21 -8.51
CA GLY A 43 9.08 -1.96 -9.01
C GLY A 43 10.19 -2.08 -7.97
N TYR A 44 9.88 -2.50 -6.73
CA TYR A 44 10.89 -2.67 -5.69
C TYR A 44 11.74 -3.93 -5.94
N PRO A 45 13.00 -3.97 -5.49
CA PRO A 45 13.83 -5.17 -5.57
C PRO A 45 13.25 -6.38 -4.81
N ALA A 46 13.78 -7.56 -5.09
CA ALA A 46 13.45 -8.76 -4.33
C ALA A 46 13.88 -8.61 -2.87
N GLY A 47 13.05 -9.10 -1.94
CA GLY A 47 13.29 -8.96 -0.50
C GLY A 47 12.94 -7.58 0.09
N SER A 48 12.45 -6.64 -0.71
CA SER A 48 12.10 -5.28 -0.27
C SER A 48 10.68 -5.12 0.28
N GLY A 49 9.95 -6.22 0.55
CA GLY A 49 8.56 -6.17 1.01
C GLY A 49 8.35 -5.35 2.29
N ALA A 50 9.22 -5.53 3.29
CA ALA A 50 9.15 -4.78 4.55
C ALA A 50 9.44 -3.28 4.36
N ALA A 51 10.39 -2.93 3.49
CA ALA A 51 10.71 -1.53 3.19
C ALA A 51 9.54 -0.84 2.46
N PHE A 52 8.92 -1.54 1.51
CA PHE A 52 7.71 -1.09 0.82
C PHE A 52 6.54 -0.88 1.80
N GLU A 53 6.30 -1.84 2.71
CA GLU A 53 5.28 -1.70 3.75
C GLU A 53 5.54 -0.47 4.63
N GLU A 54 6.79 -0.27 5.05
CA GLU A 54 7.12 0.88 5.88
C GLU A 54 6.90 2.21 5.14
N GLU A 55 7.23 2.29 3.85
CA GLU A 55 6.97 3.47 3.02
C GLU A 55 5.47 3.76 2.92
N TYR A 56 4.66 2.74 2.64
CA TYR A 56 3.21 2.86 2.61
C TYR A 56 2.64 3.35 3.95
N LEU A 57 3.03 2.70 5.06
CA LEU A 57 2.56 3.07 6.39
C LEU A 57 3.02 4.48 6.80
N ARG A 58 4.23 4.89 6.39
CA ARG A 58 4.73 6.25 6.62
C ARG A 58 3.90 7.29 5.87
N ALA A 59 3.55 7.03 4.60
CA ALA A 59 2.70 7.90 3.81
C ALA A 59 1.26 7.98 4.37
N ALA A 60 0.72 6.85 4.84
CA ALA A 60 -0.59 6.76 5.47
C ALA A 60 -0.64 7.53 6.79
N ARG A 61 0.38 7.38 7.67
CA ARG A 61 0.49 8.17 8.91
C ARG A 61 0.53 9.67 8.67
N ARG A 62 1.27 10.12 7.65
CA ARG A 62 1.31 11.54 7.26
C ARG A 62 -0.05 12.04 6.78
N ALA A 63 -0.74 11.27 5.94
CA ALA A 63 -2.09 11.61 5.50
C ALA A 63 -3.07 11.67 6.67
N ARG A 64 -3.00 10.69 7.60
CA ARG A 64 -3.79 10.67 8.84
C ARG A 64 -3.59 11.94 9.66
N ALA A 65 -2.35 12.37 9.88
CA ALA A 65 -2.06 13.58 10.64
C ALA A 65 -2.63 14.85 9.98
N VAL A 66 -2.65 14.92 8.64
CA VAL A 66 -3.32 16.01 7.93
C VAL A 66 -4.83 15.96 8.14
N VAL A 67 -5.43 14.78 8.03
CA VAL A 67 -6.87 14.59 8.25
C VAL A 67 -7.26 14.98 9.67
N GLU A 68 -6.52 14.53 10.68
CA GLU A 68 -6.77 14.93 12.07
C GLU A 68 -6.77 16.44 12.24
N ARG A 69 -5.70 17.10 11.82
CA ARG A 69 -5.56 18.55 11.95
C ARG A 69 -6.65 19.33 11.21
N VAL A 70 -7.09 18.87 10.04
CA VAL A 70 -8.05 19.59 9.19
C VAL A 70 -9.49 19.36 9.62
N PHE A 71 -9.83 18.14 10.07
CA PHE A 71 -11.21 17.75 10.35
C PHE A 71 -11.55 17.68 11.84
N TYR A 72 -10.55 17.47 12.71
CA TYR A 72 -10.79 17.13 14.12
C TYR A 72 -10.01 17.98 15.13
N GLY A 73 -8.92 18.66 14.73
CA GLY A 73 -8.13 19.55 15.57
C GLY A 73 -6.94 18.87 16.22
#